data_AF-A0A5R8Z2K3-F1
#
_entry.id   AF-A0A5R8Z2K3-F1
#
_cell.length_a   1.000
_cell.length_b   1.000
_cell.length_c   1.000
_cell.angle_alpha   90.00
_cell.angle_beta   90.00
_cell.angle_gamma   90.00
#
_symmetry.space_group_name_H-M   'P 1'
#
loop_
_entity.id
_entity.type
_entity.pdbx_description
1 polymer ?
#
loop_
_entity_poly.entity_id
_entity_poly.type
_entity_poly.pdbx_seq_one_letter_code
_entity_poly.pdbx_strand_id
1 'polypeptide(L)' 'MTDLERLSLIQNQVRTLELLGEALVQHDEFLECEHNPQLSFRNTAGIHQAIRIISRLASEQVGKLEGMQGN' A
#
# COMPACT_ATOMS: atom_id res chain seq x y z
N MET A 1 13.11 -5.16 18.02
CA MET A 1 11.73 -4.80 17.66
C MET A 1 10.83 -5.85 18.28
N THR A 2 9.96 -5.46 19.20
CA THR A 2 9.00 -6.33 19.88
C THR A 2 7.88 -6.74 18.93
N ASP A 3 7.13 -7.79 19.29
CA ASP A 3 6.01 -8.24 18.44
C ASP A 3 4.87 -7.20 18.39
N LEU A 4 4.71 -6.41 19.46
CA LEU A 4 3.80 -5.26 19.49
C LEU A 4 4.23 -4.16 18.50
N GLU A 5 5.53 -3.86 18.43
CA GLU A 5 6.08 -2.91 17.45
C GLU A 5 5.90 -3.41 16.01
N ARG A 6 6.02 -4.73 15.78
CA ARG A 6 5.74 -5.33 14.47
C ARG A 6 4.27 -5.26 14.08
N LEU A 7 3.36 -5.56 15.00
CA LEU A 7 1.92 -5.47 14.76
C LEU A 7 1.52 -4.03 14.42
N SER A 8 2.03 -3.06 15.17
CA SER A 8 1.81 -1.62 14.93
C SER A 8 2.33 -1.19 13.56
N LEU A 9 3.52 -1.66 13.16
CA LEU A 9 4.08 -1.38 11.84
C LEU A 9 3.19 -1.92 10.71
N ILE A 10 2.73 -3.17 10.82
CA ILE A 10 1.85 -3.80 9.83
C ILE A 10 0.52 -3.03 9.76
N GLN A 11 -0.08 -2.68 10.89
CA GLN A 11 -1.32 -1.90 10.94
C GLN A 11 -1.18 -0.54 10.25
N ASN A 12 -0.06 0.16 10.48
CA ASN A 12 0.23 1.42 9.80
C ASN A 12 0.43 1.26 8.29
N GLN A 13 1.10 0.19 7.87
CA GLN A 13 1.28 -0.13 6.44
C GLN A 13 -0.05 -0.43 5.75
N VAL A 14 -0.92 -1.21 6.39
CA VAL A 14 -2.27 -1.53 5.88
C VAL A 14 -3.13 -0.27 5.81
N ARG A 15 -3.14 0.56 6.85
CA ARG A 15 -3.86 1.85 6.82
C ARG A 15 -3.34 2.79 5.73
N THR A 16 -2.04 2.80 5.48
CA THR A 16 -1.45 3.60 4.39
C THR A 16 -1.91 3.08 3.02
N LEU A 17 -2.05 1.76 2.85
CA LEU A 17 -2.61 1.17 1.63
C LEU A 17 -4.08 1.55 1.42
N GLU A 18 -4.88 1.53 2.48
CA GLU A 18 -6.29 1.90 2.44
C GLU A 18 -6.47 3.36 1.98
N LEU A 19 -5.74 4.29 2.60
CA LEU A 19 -5.76 5.71 2.23
C LEU A 19 -5.26 5.97 0.81
N LEU A 20 -4.26 5.23 0.34
CA LEU A 20 -3.79 5.30 -1.04
C LEU A 20 -4.83 4.77 -2.04
N GLY A 21 -5.59 3.74 -1.66
CA GLY A 21 -6.71 3.22 -2.45
C GLY A 21 -7.86 4.21 -2.56
N GLU A 22 -8.22 4.88 -1.46
CA GLU A 22 -9.25 5.92 -1.44
C GLU A 22 -8.86 7.12 -2.30
N ALA A 23 -7.62 7.61 -2.16
CA ALA A 23 -7.12 8.71 -2.97
C ALA A 23 -7.09 8.37 -4.47
N LEU A 24 -6.87 7.11 -4.83
CA LEU A 24 -6.94 6.64 -6.22
C LEU A 24 -8.35 6.73 -6.80
N VAL A 25 -9.35 6.24 -6.07
CA VAL A 25 -10.76 6.28 -6.53
C VAL A 25 -11.20 7.73 -6.74
N GLN A 26 -10.88 8.61 -5.79
CA GLN A 26 -11.21 10.04 -5.88
C GLN A 26 -10.48 10.75 -7.04
N HIS A 27 -9.24 10.35 -7.32
CA HIS A 27 -8.46 10.92 -8.41
C HIS A 27 -8.92 10.43 -9.79
N ASP A 28 -9.41 9.19 -9.88
CA ASP A 28 -10.00 8.66 -11.12
C ASP A 28 -11.31 9.37 -11.45
N GLU A 29 -12.20 9.57 -10.45
CA GLU A 29 -13.42 10.37 -10.59
C GLU A 29 -13.12 11.81 -11.06
N PHE A 30 -12.04 12.42 -10.57
CA PHE A 30 -11.62 13.76 -10.97
C PHE A 30 -11.05 13.80 -12.41
N LEU A 31 -10.27 12.79 -12.80
CA LEU A 31 -9.65 12.75 -14.12
C LEU A 31 -10.62 12.36 -15.24
N GLU A 32 -11.63 11.53 -14.95
CA GLU A 32 -12.75 11.31 -15.87
C GLU A 32 -13.49 12.62 -16.17
N CYS A 33 -13.59 13.54 -15.20
CA CYS A 33 -14.15 14.89 -15.43
C CYS A 33 -13.27 15.77 -16.33
N GLU A 34 -11.94 15.72 -16.22
CA GLU A 34 -11.01 16.63 -16.91
C GLU A 34 -10.46 16.12 -18.26
N HIS A 35 -10.81 14.91 -18.71
CA HIS A 35 -10.36 14.33 -20.00
C HIS A 35 -8.83 14.38 -20.23
N ASN A 36 -8.01 14.14 -19.20
CA ASN A 36 -6.54 14.21 -19.31
C ASN A 36 -5.85 12.83 -19.18
N PRO A 37 -5.79 12.03 -20.27
CA PRO A 37 -5.40 10.61 -20.21
C PRO A 37 -3.92 10.36 -19.89
N GLN A 38 -3.02 11.33 -20.12
CA GLN A 38 -1.58 11.09 -19.92
C GLN A 38 -1.14 11.26 -18.46
N LEU A 39 -1.80 12.14 -17.71
CA LEU A 39 -1.58 12.29 -16.27
C LEU A 39 -2.19 11.12 -15.49
N SER A 40 -3.30 10.53 -15.98
CA SER A 40 -3.92 9.34 -15.36
C SER A 40 -2.98 8.14 -15.36
N PHE A 41 -2.37 7.81 -16.51
CA PHE A 41 -1.55 6.60 -16.61
C PHE A 41 -0.29 6.65 -15.73
N ARG A 42 0.43 7.78 -15.73
CA ARG A 42 1.66 7.91 -14.93
C ARG A 42 1.38 7.90 -13.43
N ASN A 43 0.31 8.55 -12.98
CA ASN A 43 -0.07 8.59 -11.56
C ASN A 43 -0.58 7.21 -11.10
N THR A 44 -1.45 6.56 -11.89
CA THR A 44 -1.94 5.21 -11.60
C THR A 44 -0.81 4.18 -11.57
N ALA A 45 0.15 4.26 -12.51
CA ALA A 45 1.33 3.39 -12.50
C ALA A 45 2.20 3.60 -11.25
N GLY A 46 2.42 4.87 -10.84
CA GLY A 46 3.17 5.21 -9.64
C GLY A 46 2.51 4.67 -8.37
N ILE A 47 1.18 4.78 -8.26
CA ILE A 47 0.45 4.29 -7.09
C ILE A 47 0.37 2.76 -7.09
N HIS A 48 0.14 2.12 -8.24
CA HIS A 48 0.23 0.67 -8.37
C HIS A 48 1.61 0.15 -7.93
N GLN A 49 2.68 0.85 -8.29
CA GLN A 49 4.03 0.51 -7.85
C GLN A 49 4.20 0.67 -6.34
N ALA A 50 3.66 1.74 -5.74
CA ALA A 50 3.65 1.94 -4.29
C ALA A 50 2.91 0.82 -3.54
N ILE A 51 1.72 0.44 -4.01
CA ILE A 51 0.92 -0.67 -3.46
C ILE A 51 1.71 -1.99 -3.50
N ARG A 52 2.37 -2.27 -4.63
CA ARG A 52 3.21 -3.48 -4.77
C ARG A 52 4.38 -3.50 -3.79
N ILE A 53 5.05 -2.37 -3.58
CA ILE A 53 6.17 -2.27 -2.62
C ILE A 53 5.67 -2.51 -1.20
N ILE A 54 4.58 -1.86 -0.80
CA ILE A 54 4.04 -2.01 0.57
C ILE A 54 3.56 -3.43 0.81
N SER A 55 2.87 -4.05 -0.15
CA SER A 55 2.40 -5.45 -0.04
C SER A 55 3.56 -6.44 0.14
N ARG A 56 4.66 -6.22 -0.58
CA ARG A 56 5.89 -7.00 -0.42
C ARG A 56 6.47 -6.82 0.97
N LEU A 57 6.64 -5.58 1.43
CA LEU A 57 7.18 -5.29 2.76
C LEU A 57 6.32 -5.91 3.88
N ALA A 58 5.00 -5.82 3.76
CA ALA A 58 4.08 -6.45 4.72
C ALA A 58 4.26 -7.99 4.73
N SER A 59 4.35 -8.62 3.56
CA SER A 59 4.57 -10.08 3.45
C SER A 59 5.92 -10.52 4.04
N GLU A 60 6.99 -9.75 3.79
CA GLU A 60 8.31 -10.00 4.38
C GLU A 60 8.27 -9.87 5.92
N GLN A 61 7.48 -8.95 6.45
CA GLN A 61 7.33 -8.78 7.91
C GLN A 61 6.49 -9.89 8.54
N VAL A 62 5.45 -10.39 7.85
CA VAL A 62 4.67 -11.55 8.28
C VAL A 62 5.53 -12.82 8.30
N GLY A 63 6.30 -13.10 7.25
CA GLY A 63 7.16 -14.29 7.21
C GLY A 63 8.23 -14.30 8.32
N LYS A 64 8.74 -13.14 8.72
CA LYS A 64 9.65 -13.00 9.88
C LYS A 64 8.95 -13.25 11.22
N LEU A 65 7.65 -13.01 11.33
CA LEU A 65 6.88 -13.32 12.54
C LEU A 65 6.61 -14.82 12.63
N GLU A 66 6.21 -15.45 11.53
CA GLU A 66 5.95 -16.90 11.47
C GLU A 66 7.22 -17.72 11.71
N GLY A 67 8.35 -17.33 11.11
CA GLY A 67 9.64 -17.98 11.33
C GLY A 67 10.18 -17.86 12.76
N MET A 68 9.66 -16.94 13.57
CA MET A 68 10.01 -16.78 14.99
C MET A 68 9.10 -17.58 15.93
N GLN A 69 7.92 -18.02 15.48
CA GLN A 69 7.03 -18.91 16.23
C GLN A 69 7.37 -20.41 16.04
N GLY A 70 8.15 -20.76 15.01
CA GLY A 70 8.56 -22.13 14.69
C GLY A 70 9.86 -22.61 15.34
N ASN A 71 10.37 -21.92 16.36
CA ASN A 71 11.63 -22.20 17.06
C ASN A 71 11.43 -22.12 18.57
#